data_AF-A0A378VXV3-F1
#
_entry.id   AF-A0A378VXV3-F1
#
_cell.length_a   1.000
_cell.length_b   1.000
_cell.length_c   1.000
_cell.angle_alpha   90.00
_cell.angle_beta   90.00
_cell.angle_gamma   90.00
#
_symmetry.space_group_name_H-M   'P 1'
#
loop_
_entity.id
_entity.type
_entity.pdbx_description
1 polymer ?
#
loop_
_entity_poly.entity_id
_entity_poly.type
_entity_poly.pdbx_seq_one_letter_code
_entity_poly.pdbx_strand_id
1 'polypeptide(L)' 'MVSGKLFEDIGLPKINPQDDRAMLCGSPAMLKDTCKVLDDFGLTVSPKTGVRGDYLIERAFVDQ' A
#
# COMPACT_ATOMS: atom_id res chain seq x y z
N MET A 1 -2.45 -7.56 -6.85
CA MET A 1 -1.09 -7.04 -7.03
C MET A 1 -0.05 -8.16 -7.13
N VAL A 2 -0.08 -9.17 -6.27
CA VAL A 2 0.87 -10.32 -6.31
C VAL A 2 0.93 -11.02 -7.67
N SER A 3 -0.21 -11.16 -8.36
CA SER A 3 -0.29 -11.79 -9.69
C SER A 3 0.34 -11.00 -10.83
N GLY A 4 0.80 -9.76 -10.61
CA GLY A 4 1.35 -8.90 -11.67
C GLY A 4 0.30 -8.20 -12.54
N LYS A 5 -0.92 -8.77 -12.65
CA LYS A 5 -1.99 -8.29 -13.53
C LYS A 5 -2.28 -6.78 -13.45
N LEU A 6 -2.29 -6.19 -12.25
CA LEU A 6 -2.53 -4.75 -12.10
C LEU A 6 -1.52 -3.90 -12.90
N PHE A 7 -0.23 -4.26 -12.82
CA PHE A 7 0.85 -3.53 -13.48
C PHE A 7 0.79 -3.70 -15.00
N GLU A 8 0.44 -4.91 -15.46
CA GLU A 8 0.24 -5.21 -16.88
C GLU A 8 -0.97 -4.46 -17.46
N ASP A 9 -2.11 -4.48 -16.76
CA ASP A 9 -3.37 -3.87 -17.19
C ASP A 9 -3.21 -2.34 -17.35
N ILE A 10 -2.41 -1.70 -16.51
CA ILE A 10 -2.18 -0.24 -16.54
C ILE A 10 -0.90 0.18 -17.27
N GLY A 11 -0.09 -0.78 -17.74
CA GLY A 11 1.14 -0.54 -18.49
C GLY A 11 2.28 0.12 -17.69
N LEU A 12 2.34 -0.10 -16.37
CA LEU A 12 3.38 0.45 -15.49
C LEU A 12 4.34 -0.66 -15.00
N PRO A 13 5.60 -0.31 -14.65
CA PRO A 13 6.49 -1.27 -14.02
C PRO A 13 5.95 -1.75 -12.65
N LYS A 14 6.56 -2.82 -12.12
CA LYS A 14 6.27 -3.26 -10.75
C LYS A 14 6.71 -2.18 -9.76
N ILE A 15 5.99 -2.13 -8.64
CA ILE A 15 6.26 -1.22 -7.52
C ILE A 15 7.72 -1.37 -7.04
N ASN A 16 8.37 -0.23 -6.81
CA ASN A 16 9.68 -0.11 -6.20
C ASN A 16 9.74 1.07 -5.20
N PRO A 17 10.60 1.02 -4.16
CA PRO A 17 10.64 2.08 -3.14
C PRO A 17 11.18 3.43 -3.63
N GLN A 18 11.90 3.45 -4.75
CA GLN A 18 12.52 4.67 -5.28
C GLN A 18 11.45 5.58 -5.90
N ASP A 19 10.49 5.02 -6.63
CA ASP A 19 9.54 5.79 -7.43
C ASP A 19 8.11 5.79 -6.87
N ASP A 20 7.69 4.69 -6.24
CA ASP A 20 6.27 4.47 -5.95
C ASP A 20 5.86 4.94 -4.57
N ARG A 21 4.68 5.57 -4.48
CA ARG A 21 4.06 6.01 -3.24
C ARG A 21 2.58 5.63 -3.24
N ALA A 22 2.02 5.35 -2.06
CA ALA A 22 0.62 4.93 -1.96
C ALA A 22 -0.12 5.56 -0.78
N MET A 23 -1.44 5.71 -0.93
CA MET A 23 -2.36 6.03 0.17
C MET A 23 -3.50 5.01 0.13
N LEU A 24 -3.79 4.39 1.28
CA LEU A 24 -4.78 3.33 1.39
C LEU A 24 -5.90 3.76 2.34
N CYS A 25 -7.14 3.63 1.90
CA CYS A 25 -8.33 3.83 2.72
C CYS A 25 -9.28 2.66 2.50
N GLY A 26 -9.59 1.91 3.56
CA GLY A 26 -10.39 0.68 3.43
C GLY A 26 -10.72 0.00 4.76
N SER A 27 -11.26 -1.21 4.69
CA SER A 27 -11.58 -2.03 5.88
C SER A 27 -10.30 -2.45 6.63
N PRO A 28 -10.38 -2.79 7.93
CA PRO A 28 -9.21 -3.27 8.68
C PRO A 28 -8.52 -4.47 8.01
N ALA A 29 -9.30 -5.41 7.45
CA ALA A 29 -8.77 -6.56 6.74
C ALA A 29 -8.08 -6.17 5.42
N MET A 30 -8.70 -5.32 4.62
CA MET A 30 -8.11 -4.85 3.35
C MET A 30 -6.80 -4.11 3.58
N LEU A 31 -6.73 -3.25 4.60
CA LEU A 31 -5.50 -2.55 4.95
C LEU A 31 -4.40 -3.53 5.36
N LYS A 32 -4.70 -4.52 6.21
CA LYS A 32 -3.73 -5.52 6.64
C LYS A 32 -3.13 -6.27 5.45
N ASP A 33 -3.98 -6.77 4.55
CA ASP A 33 -3.52 -7.56 3.40
C ASP A 33 -2.76 -6.70 2.38
N THR A 34 -3.22 -5.48 2.15
CA THR A 34 -2.58 -4.58 1.18
C THR A 34 -1.26 -4.00 1.71
N CYS A 35 -1.17 -3.70 3.01
CA CYS A 35 0.11 -3.33 3.64
C CYS A 35 1.14 -4.43 3.45
N LYS A 36 0.77 -5.69 3.73
CA LYS A 36 1.68 -6.83 3.57
C LYS A 36 2.25 -6.91 2.15
N VAL A 37 1.42 -6.64 1.14
CA VAL A 37 1.86 -6.62 -0.25
C VAL A 37 2.84 -5.47 -0.54
N LEU A 38 2.62 -4.28 0.01
CA LEU A 38 3.51 -3.13 -0.17
C LEU A 38 4.83 -3.31 0.59
N ASP A 39 4.78 -3.88 1.79
CA ASP A 39 5.97 -4.28 2.57
C ASP A 39 6.81 -5.31 1.79
N ASP A 40 6.17 -6.27 1.13
CA ASP A 40 6.84 -7.27 0.29
C ASP A 40 7.48 -6.67 -0.97
N PHE A 41 7.01 -5.50 -1.42
CA PHE A 41 7.68 -4.68 -2.46
C PHE A 41 8.77 -3.75 -1.90
N GLY A 42 9.02 -3.79 -0.59
CA GLY A 42 10.07 -3.03 0.09
C GLY A 42 9.70 -1.59 0.46
N LEU A 43 8.43 -1.20 0.34
CA LEU A 43 7.96 0.10 0.78
C LEU A 43 7.86 0.15 2.31
N THR A 44 8.13 1.32 2.89
CA THR A 44 8.01 1.52 4.34
C THR A 44 6.80 2.37 4.68
N VAL A 45 5.91 1.89 5.55
CA VAL A 45 4.76 2.67 6.02
C VAL A 45 5.20 3.92 6.80
N SER A 46 4.46 5.02 6.68
CA SER A 46 4.58 6.12 7.63
C SER A 46 4.20 5.64 9.04
N PRO A 47 5.11 5.72 10.03
CA PRO A 47 4.85 5.14 11.36
C PRO A 47 3.82 5.94 12.16
N LYS A 48 3.62 7.23 11.84
CA LYS A 48 2.61 8.11 12.44
C LYS A 48 2.46 9.39 11.62
N THR A 49 1.34 10.09 11.81
CA THR A 49 1.10 11.42 11.24
C THR A 49 2.27 12.36 11.52
N GLY A 50 2.76 13.03 10.47
CA GLY A 50 3.89 13.93 10.52
C GLY A 50 5.26 13.27 10.36
N VAL A 51 5.35 11.94 10.28
CA VAL A 51 6.58 11.22 9.94
C VAL A 51 6.51 10.69 8.52
N ARG A 52 7.56 10.86 7.74
CA ARG A 52 7.60 10.40 6.34
C ARG A 52 7.67 8.88 6.26
N GLY A 53 7.00 8.34 5.25
CA GLY A 53 7.10 6.96 4.78
C GLY A 53 6.68 6.92 3.32
N ASP A 54 6.80 5.76 2.68
CA ASP A 54 6.47 5.56 1.28
C ASP A 54 4.96 5.39 1.06
N TYR A 55 4.23 4.93 2.08
CA TYR A 55 2.78 4.88 2.02
C TYR A 55 2.07 5.21 3.34
N LEU A 56 0.80 5.62 3.21
CA LEU A 56 -0.09 6.00 4.31
C LEU A 56 -1.31 5.08 4.36
N ILE A 57 -1.88 4.89 5.56
CA ILE A 57 -3.10 4.10 5.76
C ILE A 57 -4.14 4.82 6.60
N GLU A 58 -5.40 4.60 6.29
CA GLU A 58 -6.56 5.06 7.04
C GLU A 58 -7.68 4.01 7.02
N ARG A 59 -8.31 3.76 8.17
CA ARG A 59 -9.49 2.88 8.24
C ARG A 59 -10.72 3.64 7.76
N ALA A 60 -11.31 3.17 6.66
CA ALA A 60 -12.54 3.75 6.11
C ALA A 60 -13.74 3.53 7.05
N PHE A 61 -13.73 2.42 7.79
CA PHE A 61 -14.71 2.05 8.79
C PHE A 61 -14.09 1.05 9.79
N VAL A 62 -14.82 0.75 10.86
CA VAL A 62 -14.45 -0.27 11.85
C VAL A 62 -15.50 -1.36 11.86
N ASP A 63 -15.07 -2.59 12.15
CA ASP A 63 -16.00 -3.70 12.41
C ASP A 63 -16.80 -3.42 13.68
N GLN A 64 -18.05 -3.90 13.73
CA GLN A 64 -18.95 -3.74 14.88
C GLN A 64 -18.56 -4.64 16.05
#